data_AF-A0A222XAI9-F1
#
_entry.id   AF-A0A222XAI9-F1
#
_cell.length_a   1.000
_cell.length_b   1.000
_cell.length_c   1.000
_cell.angle_alpha   90.00
_cell.angle_beta   90.00
_cell.angle_gamma   90.00
#
_symmetry.space_group_name_H-M   'P 1'
#
loop_
_entity.id
_entity.type
_entity.pdbx_description
1 polymer ?
#
loop_
_entity_poly.entity_id
_entity_poly.type
_entity_poly.pdbx_seq_one_letter_code
_entity_poly.pdbx_strand_id
1 'polypeptide(L)'
;MVRRQQQADRALRPAMRSPGRPIPARHVEREFWRLIAAGKSSEEAAAGVGVSWPVGSRWFRHAGGMAPLPLAEPTGRYLSFHEREELALLKARGLGVRAIARELGRDPGTISRELRRNAATRGGKPEYRATVAQWKAQTAARRPKPAKLVINARLQEYVQVRLSGQLRRPDGTLAAGPATTWKGLNKPHRSDRRWATAWSPEQISRRLVIDFPDDEDMRISHEAIYQALYIQGRGALQRELVACLRTGRALRKPRERARNRPQGHVTADVVLAERPAEAEDRAVPGHWEGDLMIGLNRSAIGTVVERTSRYTLLVHLPRLEGYGTVPPVKNGPALGGYGAIAMKDALTATMTTMPSELLRSLTWDRGKELSAHAQFTIDTGIAVYFADPHSPWQRGTNENTNGLLRQYFPKGTDLSRWPAEDLLAVQAAINSRPRKVLGWRTPAEVLDEQLRSLQRAGVASTG
;
A
#
# COMPACT_ATOMS: atom_id res chain seq x y z
N MET A 1 39.66 -32.28 35.36
CA MET A 1 38.64 -32.84 34.44
C MET A 1 38.21 -31.92 33.28
N VAL A 2 38.16 -30.58 33.43
CA VAL A 2 37.60 -29.64 32.42
C VAL A 2 38.37 -29.53 31.08
N ARG A 3 39.68 -29.84 31.03
CA ARG A 3 40.48 -29.75 29.78
C ARG A 3 40.21 -30.87 28.76
N ARG A 4 39.80 -32.07 29.20
CA ARG A 4 39.53 -33.22 28.29
C ARG A 4 38.23 -33.04 27.49
N GLN A 5 37.19 -32.44 28.09
CA GLN A 5 35.94 -32.11 27.39
C GLN A 5 36.17 -31.15 26.20
N GLN A 6 37.15 -30.24 26.32
CA GLN A 6 37.45 -29.24 25.28
C GLN A 6 38.11 -29.83 24.02
N GLN A 7 38.83 -30.95 24.13
CA GLN A 7 39.37 -31.66 22.97
C GLN A 7 38.29 -32.47 22.26
N ALA A 8 37.39 -33.12 23.00
CA ALA A 8 36.27 -33.86 22.45
C ALA A 8 35.31 -32.97 21.64
N ASP A 9 34.95 -31.79 22.15
CA ASP A 9 34.12 -30.79 21.45
C ASP A 9 34.78 -30.19 20.19
N ARG A 10 36.11 -30.24 20.10
CA ARG A 10 36.89 -29.78 18.94
C ARG A 10 36.99 -30.86 17.85
N ALA A 11 37.03 -32.13 18.24
CA ALA A 11 37.15 -33.28 17.33
C ALA A 11 35.89 -33.52 16.50
N LEU A 12 34.71 -33.10 16.99
CA LEU A 12 33.41 -33.33 16.34
C LEU A 12 32.96 -32.19 15.40
N ARG A 13 33.79 -31.16 15.16
CA ARG A 13 33.38 -30.05 14.29
C ARG A 13 33.62 -30.40 12.82
N PRO A 14 32.58 -30.50 11.98
CA PRO A 14 32.77 -30.79 10.56
C PRO A 14 33.65 -29.73 9.89
N ALA A 15 34.45 -30.18 8.92
CA ALA A 15 35.30 -29.31 8.13
C ALA A 15 34.44 -28.25 7.41
N MET A 16 34.84 -26.98 7.54
CA MET A 16 34.09 -25.86 6.96
C MET A 16 34.35 -25.80 5.46
N ARG A 17 33.30 -25.97 4.63
CA ARG A 17 33.36 -25.63 3.19
C ARG A 17 33.55 -24.11 3.05
N SER A 18 34.48 -23.69 2.20
CA SER A 18 34.81 -22.29 1.96
C SER A 18 33.58 -21.52 1.46
N PRO A 19 33.13 -20.43 2.11
CA PRO A 19 31.92 -19.71 1.71
C PRO A 19 32.13 -18.78 0.49
N GLY A 20 33.26 -18.88 -0.22
CA GLY A 20 33.63 -17.94 -1.30
C GLY A 20 34.09 -16.58 -0.76
N ARG A 21 34.19 -15.57 -1.66
CA ARG A 21 34.57 -14.20 -1.29
C ARG A 21 33.59 -13.64 -0.25
N PRO A 22 34.05 -13.01 0.85
CA PRO A 22 33.17 -12.45 1.86
C PRO A 22 32.13 -11.51 1.24
N ILE A 23 30.86 -11.75 1.55
CA ILE A 23 29.77 -10.82 1.22
C ILE A 23 30.15 -9.45 1.81
N PRO A 24 29.96 -8.34 1.09
CA PRO A 24 30.15 -6.99 1.64
C PRO A 24 29.57 -6.90 3.04
N ALA A 25 30.38 -6.34 3.95
CA ALA A 25 30.10 -6.43 5.36
C ALA A 25 28.72 -5.84 5.66
N ARG A 26 27.88 -6.53 6.46
CA ARG A 26 26.50 -6.10 6.75
C ARG A 26 26.34 -4.65 7.21
N HIS A 27 27.39 -4.02 7.75
CA HIS A 27 27.35 -2.60 8.07
C HIS A 27 27.25 -1.73 6.80
N VAL A 28 27.94 -2.10 5.71
CA VAL A 28 27.83 -1.49 4.37
C VAL A 28 26.42 -1.66 3.81
N GLU A 29 25.89 -2.89 3.88
CA GLU A 29 24.51 -3.16 3.43
C GLU A 29 23.49 -2.39 4.28
N ARG A 30 23.69 -2.30 5.60
CA ARG A 30 22.84 -1.52 6.49
C ARG A 30 22.87 -0.04 6.16
N GLU A 31 24.05 0.53 5.96
CA GLU A 31 24.21 1.93 5.62
C GLU A 31 23.57 2.24 4.25
N PHE A 32 23.71 1.32 3.28
CA PHE A 32 23.03 1.43 1.99
C PHE A 32 21.52 1.55 2.21
N TRP A 33 20.93 0.67 3.03
CA TRP A 33 19.50 0.73 3.32
C TRP A 33 19.07 1.94 4.15
N ARG A 34 19.95 2.52 4.98
CA ARG A 34 19.68 3.80 5.67
C ARG A 34 19.63 4.96 4.69
N LEU A 35 20.57 5.05 3.75
CA LEU A 35 20.57 6.06 2.69
C LEU A 35 19.32 5.95 1.82
N ILE A 36 18.93 4.72 1.47
CA ILE A 36 17.68 4.43 0.76
C ILE A 36 16.46 4.90 1.57
N ALA A 37 16.40 4.61 2.86
CA ALA A 37 15.33 5.05 3.76
C ALA A 37 15.27 6.59 3.90
N ALA A 38 16.42 7.26 3.83
CA ALA A 38 16.53 8.72 3.77
C ALA A 38 16.12 9.31 2.40
N GLY A 39 15.81 8.46 1.41
CA GLY A 39 15.28 8.88 0.11
C GLY A 39 16.31 9.02 -1.01
N LYS A 40 17.55 8.55 -0.81
CA LYS A 40 18.56 8.44 -1.85
C LYS A 40 18.20 7.37 -2.89
N SER A 41 18.68 7.54 -4.13
CA SER A 41 18.55 6.50 -5.16
C SER A 41 19.48 5.31 -4.86
N SER A 42 19.26 4.16 -5.53
CA SER A 42 20.19 3.02 -5.42
C SER A 42 21.60 3.33 -5.93
N GLU A 43 21.73 4.32 -6.83
CA GLU A 43 23.01 4.85 -7.32
C GLU A 43 23.72 5.64 -6.25
N GLU A 44 23.05 6.66 -5.71
CA GLU A 44 23.59 7.51 -4.66
C GLU A 44 23.91 6.72 -3.39
N ALA A 45 23.06 5.77 -3.02
CA ALA A 45 23.28 4.91 -1.87
C ALA A 45 24.47 3.96 -2.10
N ALA A 46 24.65 3.43 -3.32
CA ALA A 46 25.81 2.59 -3.64
C ALA A 46 27.12 3.38 -3.55
N ALA A 47 27.14 4.57 -4.15
CA ALA A 47 28.28 5.48 -4.07
C ALA A 47 28.59 5.88 -2.62
N GLY A 48 27.56 6.20 -1.83
CA GLY A 48 27.70 6.61 -0.43
C GLY A 48 28.26 5.53 0.50
N VAL A 49 28.21 4.26 0.11
CA VAL A 49 28.79 3.14 0.90
C VAL A 49 29.99 2.48 0.23
N GLY A 50 30.51 3.07 -0.86
CA GLY A 50 31.69 2.59 -1.55
C GLY A 50 31.49 1.27 -2.31
N VAL A 51 30.27 0.98 -2.78
CA VAL A 51 30.00 -0.20 -3.64
C VAL A 51 29.62 0.21 -5.05
N SER A 52 29.93 -0.64 -6.03
CA SER A 52 29.60 -0.33 -7.42
C SER A 52 28.09 -0.26 -7.64
N TRP A 53 27.65 0.61 -8.55
CA TRP A 53 26.24 0.77 -8.89
C TRP A 53 25.53 -0.55 -9.24
N PRO A 54 26.11 -1.48 -10.02
CA PRO A 54 25.45 -2.76 -10.31
C PRO A 54 25.18 -3.60 -9.06
N VAL A 55 26.03 -3.51 -8.03
CA VAL A 55 25.86 -4.21 -6.76
C VAL A 55 24.73 -3.60 -5.94
N GLY A 56 24.72 -2.27 -5.77
CA GLY A 56 23.63 -1.58 -5.07
C GLY A 56 22.27 -1.77 -5.75
N SER A 57 22.23 -1.69 -7.08
CA SER A 57 21.02 -1.97 -7.88
C SER A 57 20.53 -3.41 -7.71
N ARG A 58 21.44 -4.39 -7.59
CA ARG A 58 21.09 -5.78 -7.31
C ARG A 58 20.51 -5.95 -5.91
N TRP A 59 21.12 -5.37 -4.88
CA TRP A 59 20.58 -5.40 -3.51
C TRP A 59 19.17 -4.83 -3.46
N PHE A 60 18.98 -3.64 -4.05
CA PHE A 60 17.69 -2.99 -4.11
C PHE A 60 16.64 -3.88 -4.80
N ARG A 61 16.97 -4.45 -5.97
CA ARG A 61 16.04 -5.30 -6.74
C ARG A 61 15.69 -6.61 -6.04
N HIS A 62 16.69 -7.26 -5.43
CA HIS A 62 16.53 -8.55 -4.74
C HIS A 62 15.67 -8.43 -3.49
N ALA A 63 15.83 -7.33 -2.74
CA ALA A 63 15.01 -7.08 -1.55
C ALA A 63 13.71 -6.32 -1.87
N GLY A 64 13.41 -6.11 -3.16
CA GLY A 64 12.19 -5.45 -3.62
C GLY A 64 12.07 -3.99 -3.16
N GLY A 65 13.20 -3.32 -2.92
CA GLY A 65 13.28 -1.95 -2.41
C GLY A 65 13.03 -1.80 -0.91
N MET A 66 13.03 -2.90 -0.14
CA MET A 66 12.89 -2.89 1.32
C MET A 66 14.15 -3.43 2.00
N ALA A 67 14.49 -2.91 3.19
CA ALA A 67 15.62 -3.41 3.94
C ALA A 67 15.38 -4.88 4.39
N PRO A 68 16.21 -5.86 3.96
CA PRO A 68 16.06 -7.25 4.38
C PRO A 68 16.64 -7.49 5.78
N LEU A 69 17.19 -6.46 6.42
CA LEU A 69 17.90 -6.51 7.70
C LEU A 69 17.55 -5.31 8.59
N PRO A 70 17.63 -5.46 9.93
CA PRO A 70 17.40 -4.36 10.86
C PRO A 70 18.41 -3.21 10.66
N LEU A 71 17.88 -1.98 10.54
CA LEU A 71 18.70 -0.77 10.34
C LEU A 71 19.35 -0.24 11.63
N ALA A 72 18.96 -0.76 12.79
CA ALA A 72 19.61 -0.46 14.06
C ALA A 72 20.99 -1.12 14.14
N GLU A 73 21.93 -0.45 14.81
CA GLU A 73 23.20 -1.08 15.18
C GLU A 73 22.96 -2.23 16.17
N PRO A 74 23.84 -3.25 16.19
CA PRO A 74 23.81 -4.26 17.24
C PRO A 74 23.96 -3.59 18.60
N THR A 75 23.11 -3.97 19.56
CA THR A 75 23.26 -3.54 20.95
C THR A 75 24.66 -3.87 21.47
N GLY A 76 25.17 -3.11 22.44
CA GLY A 76 26.47 -3.34 23.09
C GLY A 76 26.67 -4.74 23.69
N ARG A 77 25.65 -5.60 23.74
CA ARG A 77 25.75 -7.03 24.05
C ARG A 77 26.65 -7.82 23.08
N TYR A 78 26.78 -7.40 21.81
CA TYR A 78 27.52 -8.13 20.78
C TYR A 78 28.78 -7.35 20.38
N LEU A 79 29.89 -8.06 20.13
CA LEU A 79 31.10 -7.42 19.58
C LEU A 79 30.80 -6.84 18.19
N SER A 80 31.34 -5.66 17.91
CA SER A 80 31.36 -5.04 16.59
C SER A 80 32.37 -5.72 15.67
N PHE A 81 32.41 -5.33 14.39
CA PHE A 81 33.44 -5.84 13.48
C PHE A 81 34.83 -5.32 13.89
N HIS A 82 34.95 -4.03 14.19
CA HIS A 82 36.17 -3.39 14.70
C HIS A 82 36.71 -4.09 15.95
N GLU A 83 35.85 -4.37 16.93
CA GLU A 83 36.26 -5.11 18.14
C GLU A 83 36.73 -6.54 17.83
N ARG A 84 36.21 -7.17 16.77
CA ARG A 84 36.71 -8.48 16.31
C ARG A 84 38.07 -8.37 15.61
N GLU A 85 38.35 -7.26 14.93
CA GLU A 85 39.66 -6.97 14.34
C GLU A 85 40.70 -6.75 15.44
N GLU A 86 40.41 -5.89 16.41
CA GLU A 86 41.26 -5.66 17.57
C GLU A 86 41.50 -6.96 18.35
N LEU A 87 40.45 -7.74 18.62
CA LEU A 87 40.58 -9.06 19.26
C LEU A 87 41.52 -9.98 18.47
N ALA A 88 41.47 -9.96 17.13
CA ALA A 88 42.37 -10.77 16.30
C ALA A 88 43.83 -10.33 16.43
N LEU A 89 44.10 -9.02 16.43
CA LEU A 89 45.44 -8.44 16.60
C LEU A 89 46.01 -8.75 17.99
N LEU A 90 45.24 -8.49 19.04
CA LEU A 90 45.66 -8.75 20.42
C LEU A 90 45.88 -10.24 20.66
N LYS A 91 45.08 -11.11 20.03
CA LYS A 91 45.28 -12.55 20.09
C LYS A 91 46.56 -12.98 19.37
N ALA A 92 46.89 -12.36 18.22
CA ALA A 92 48.12 -12.61 17.48
C ALA A 92 49.36 -12.14 18.26
N ARG A 93 49.26 -11.06 19.03
CA ARG A 93 50.28 -10.60 19.99
C ARG A 93 50.44 -11.51 21.23
N GLY A 94 49.65 -12.58 21.34
CA GLY A 94 49.76 -13.55 22.43
C GLY A 94 49.02 -13.18 23.73
N LEU A 95 48.21 -12.11 23.75
CA LEU A 95 47.51 -11.70 24.96
C LEU A 95 46.48 -12.76 25.43
N GLY A 96 46.36 -12.88 26.75
CA GLY A 96 45.36 -13.72 27.41
C GLY A 96 43.97 -13.09 27.39
N VAL A 97 42.93 -13.93 27.52
CA VAL A 97 41.50 -13.51 27.45
C VAL A 97 41.17 -12.34 28.38
N ARG A 98 41.67 -12.34 29.62
CA ARG A 98 41.40 -11.27 30.60
C ARG A 98 42.09 -9.94 30.24
N ALA A 99 43.26 -10.00 29.61
CA ALA A 99 43.97 -8.80 29.16
C ALA A 99 43.24 -8.16 27.96
N ILE A 100 42.89 -8.98 26.97
CA ILE A 100 42.07 -8.57 25.82
C ILE A 100 40.74 -7.96 26.27
N ALA A 101 40.09 -8.58 27.25
CA ALA A 101 38.82 -8.11 27.80
C ALA A 101 38.94 -6.71 28.44
N ARG A 102 40.02 -6.46 29.19
CA ARG A 102 40.29 -5.14 29.79
C ARG A 102 40.54 -4.08 28.71
N GLU A 103 41.33 -4.41 27.70
CA GLU A 103 41.68 -3.50 26.61
C GLU A 103 40.47 -3.13 25.74
N LEU A 104 39.58 -4.07 25.50
CA LEU A 104 38.33 -3.83 24.74
C LEU A 104 37.18 -3.31 25.61
N GLY A 105 37.36 -3.16 26.93
CA GLY A 105 36.28 -2.78 27.85
C GLY A 105 35.12 -3.79 27.89
N ARG A 106 35.40 -5.08 27.74
CA ARG A 106 34.40 -6.17 27.67
C ARG A 106 34.55 -7.18 28.79
N ASP A 107 33.48 -7.91 29.06
CA ASP A 107 33.52 -9.05 29.98
C ASP A 107 34.45 -10.18 29.44
N PRO A 108 35.35 -10.75 30.26
CA PRO A 108 36.21 -11.87 29.85
C PRO A 108 35.44 -13.08 29.31
N GLY A 109 34.23 -13.34 29.81
CA GLY A 109 33.35 -14.38 29.31
C GLY A 109 32.85 -14.11 27.89
N THR A 110 32.69 -12.85 27.48
CA THR A 110 32.37 -12.46 26.09
C THR A 110 33.51 -12.78 25.14
N ILE A 111 34.74 -12.36 25.46
CA ILE A 111 35.95 -12.66 24.67
C ILE A 111 36.18 -14.17 24.58
N SER A 112 36.05 -14.89 25.70
CA SER A 112 36.19 -16.35 25.76
C SER A 112 35.18 -17.06 24.85
N ARG A 113 33.91 -16.65 24.90
CA ARG A 113 32.84 -17.24 24.08
C ARG A 113 33.03 -16.94 22.59
N GLU A 114 33.44 -15.73 22.23
CA GLU A 114 33.73 -15.34 20.85
C GLU A 114 34.85 -16.21 20.26
N LEU A 115 36.01 -16.27 20.93
CA LEU A 115 37.15 -17.09 20.51
C LEU A 115 36.79 -18.58 20.38
N ARG A 116 35.91 -19.10 21.25
CA ARG A 116 35.48 -20.51 21.22
C ARG A 116 34.47 -20.83 20.11
N ARG A 117 33.49 -19.96 19.91
CA ARG A 117 32.34 -20.19 19.01
C ARG A 117 32.66 -19.81 17.57
N ASN A 118 33.44 -18.75 17.37
CA ASN A 118 33.58 -18.09 16.08
C ASN A 118 34.97 -18.24 15.42
N ALA A 119 35.92 -18.97 16.03
CA ALA A 119 37.19 -19.31 15.38
C ALA A 119 36.98 -20.11 14.07
N ALA A 120 37.81 -19.84 13.07
CA ALA A 120 37.86 -20.61 11.83
C ALA A 120 38.45 -22.00 12.11
N THR A 121 37.87 -23.04 11.52
CA THR A 121 38.32 -24.44 11.66
C THR A 121 38.93 -24.98 10.37
N ARG A 122 39.52 -24.10 9.55
CA ARG A 122 40.15 -24.48 8.29
C ARG A 122 41.42 -25.30 8.58
N GLY A 123 41.51 -26.51 8.06
CA GLY A 123 42.69 -27.38 8.26
C GLY A 123 42.84 -27.99 9.66
N GLY A 124 41.75 -28.16 10.42
CA GLY A 124 41.77 -28.85 11.71
C GLY A 124 42.34 -28.06 12.90
N LYS A 125 42.96 -26.90 12.67
CA LYS A 125 43.44 -25.98 13.74
C LYS A 125 42.50 -24.78 13.90
N PRO A 126 42.11 -24.41 15.13
CA PRO A 126 41.28 -23.23 15.37
C PRO A 126 42.11 -21.94 15.21
N GLU A 127 41.95 -21.25 14.09
CA GLU A 127 42.56 -19.94 13.82
C GLU A 127 41.48 -18.85 13.97
N TYR A 128 41.75 -17.80 14.75
CA TYR A 128 40.79 -16.71 14.88
C TYR A 128 41.03 -15.65 13.79
N ARG A 129 40.06 -15.49 12.88
CA ARG A 129 40.04 -14.43 11.86
C ARG A 129 38.80 -13.58 12.04
N ALA A 130 38.97 -12.26 12.14
CA ALA A 130 37.87 -11.32 12.39
C ALA A 130 36.73 -11.43 11.38
N THR A 131 37.06 -11.56 10.09
CA THR A 131 36.09 -11.69 8.99
C THR A 131 35.26 -12.98 9.07
N VAL A 132 35.90 -14.12 9.38
CA VAL A 132 35.21 -15.40 9.56
C VAL A 132 34.36 -15.39 10.83
N ALA A 133 34.89 -14.83 11.91
CA ALA A 133 34.18 -14.71 13.17
C ALA A 133 32.92 -13.85 13.04
N GLN A 134 33.05 -12.72 12.32
CA GLN A 134 31.94 -11.85 11.96
C GLN A 134 30.88 -12.59 11.13
N TRP A 135 31.28 -13.32 10.10
CA TRP A 135 30.37 -14.09 9.26
C TRP A 135 29.62 -15.18 10.05
N LYS A 136 30.31 -15.91 10.94
CA LYS A 136 29.70 -16.91 11.83
C LYS A 136 28.70 -16.29 12.79
N ALA A 137 29.09 -15.20 13.45
CA ALA A 137 28.21 -14.45 14.35
C ALA A 137 26.95 -13.97 13.61
N GLN A 138 27.11 -13.43 12.40
CA GLN A 138 26.00 -12.96 11.58
C GLN A 138 25.10 -14.10 11.10
N THR A 139 25.67 -15.24 10.72
CA THR A 139 24.92 -16.42 10.26
C THR A 139 24.12 -17.03 11.40
N ALA A 140 24.73 -17.20 12.58
CA ALA A 140 24.03 -17.66 13.78
C ALA A 140 22.95 -16.68 14.25
N ALA A 141 23.15 -15.38 14.05
CA ALA A 141 22.16 -14.35 14.36
C ALA A 141 20.93 -14.36 13.44
N ARG A 142 21.00 -14.99 12.25
CA ARG A 142 19.87 -15.00 11.30
C ARG A 142 18.63 -15.68 11.88
N ARG A 143 18.79 -16.68 12.75
CA ARG A 143 17.73 -17.48 13.41
C ARG A 143 16.42 -17.49 12.59
N PRO A 144 16.45 -18.00 11.35
CA PRO A 144 15.31 -17.89 10.46
C PRO A 144 14.14 -18.63 11.08
N LYS A 145 13.08 -17.89 11.43
CA LYS A 145 11.80 -18.47 11.78
C LYS A 145 10.98 -18.63 10.49
N PRO A 146 10.24 -19.73 10.31
CA PRO A 146 9.29 -19.82 9.22
C PRO A 146 8.32 -18.64 9.29
N ALA A 147 8.02 -18.01 8.15
CA ALA A 147 7.16 -16.85 8.11
C ALA A 147 5.72 -17.26 8.45
N LYS A 148 4.96 -16.40 9.16
CA LYS A 148 3.60 -16.74 9.63
C LYS A 148 2.66 -17.16 8.48
N LEU A 149 2.77 -16.49 7.33
CA LEU A 149 2.00 -16.81 6.12
C LEU A 149 2.39 -18.14 5.44
N VAL A 150 3.55 -18.72 5.77
CA VAL A 150 3.93 -20.06 5.30
C VAL A 150 3.29 -21.14 6.18
N ILE A 151 3.16 -20.86 7.47
CA ILE A 151 2.69 -21.84 8.47
C ILE A 151 1.16 -21.84 8.55
N ASN A 152 0.53 -20.66 8.43
CA ASN A 152 -0.92 -20.50 8.55
C ASN A 152 -1.56 -20.29 7.17
N ALA A 153 -2.07 -21.38 6.59
CA ALA A 153 -2.71 -21.38 5.28
C ALA A 153 -3.99 -20.52 5.24
N ARG A 154 -4.81 -20.52 6.30
CA ARG A 154 -6.03 -19.72 6.39
C ARG A 154 -5.74 -18.22 6.35
N LEU A 155 -4.72 -17.79 7.09
CA LEU A 155 -4.27 -16.40 7.08
C LEU A 155 -3.67 -16.01 5.72
N GLN A 156 -2.88 -16.90 5.11
CA GLN A 156 -2.33 -16.71 3.77
C GLN A 156 -3.45 -16.53 2.73
N GLU A 157 -4.45 -17.41 2.74
CA GLU A 157 -5.60 -17.36 1.84
C GLU A 157 -6.38 -16.07 2.04
N TYR A 158 -6.69 -15.69 3.29
CA TYR A 158 -7.37 -14.43 3.58
C TYR A 158 -6.60 -13.23 2.99
N VAL A 159 -5.29 -13.16 3.24
CA VAL A 159 -4.43 -12.09 2.71
C VAL A 159 -4.45 -12.08 1.18
N GLN A 160 -4.34 -13.25 0.54
CA GLN A 160 -4.33 -13.38 -0.91
C GLN A 160 -5.67 -12.99 -1.54
N VAL A 161 -6.79 -13.44 -0.97
CA VAL A 161 -8.14 -13.09 -1.44
C VAL A 161 -8.38 -11.58 -1.32
N ARG A 162 -7.97 -10.95 -0.21
CA ARG A 162 -8.15 -9.49 -0.05
C ARG A 162 -7.21 -8.67 -0.93
N LEU A 163 -6.02 -9.17 -1.26
CA LEU A 163 -5.10 -8.52 -2.20
C LEU A 163 -5.55 -8.66 -3.67
N SER A 164 -5.84 -9.88 -4.10
CA SER A 164 -5.94 -10.25 -5.52
C SER A 164 -7.23 -10.97 -5.92
N GLY A 165 -8.27 -10.92 -5.08
CA GLY A 165 -9.56 -11.51 -5.38
C GLY A 165 -10.14 -10.93 -6.66
N GLN A 166 -10.76 -11.79 -7.47
CA GLN A 166 -11.40 -11.39 -8.71
C GLN A 166 -12.67 -10.58 -8.42
N LEU A 167 -12.96 -9.63 -9.30
CA LEU A 167 -14.19 -8.85 -9.23
C LEU A 167 -15.34 -9.67 -9.82
N ARG A 168 -16.52 -9.54 -9.22
CA ARG A 168 -17.76 -10.13 -9.71
C ARG A 168 -18.74 -9.04 -10.07
N ARG A 169 -19.41 -9.23 -11.20
CA ARG A 169 -20.56 -8.45 -11.64
C ARG A 169 -21.78 -8.77 -10.77
N PRO A 170 -22.85 -7.96 -10.84
CA PRO A 170 -24.08 -8.22 -10.08
C PRO A 170 -24.70 -9.60 -10.34
N ASP A 171 -24.56 -10.14 -11.54
CA ASP A 171 -25.03 -11.48 -11.95
C ASP A 171 -24.13 -12.63 -11.45
N GLY A 172 -23.04 -12.32 -10.73
CA GLY A 172 -22.07 -13.28 -10.21
C GLY A 172 -20.94 -13.67 -11.18
N THR A 173 -21.01 -13.25 -12.45
CA THR A 173 -19.96 -13.50 -13.45
C THR A 173 -18.70 -12.68 -13.15
N LEU A 174 -17.56 -13.11 -13.69
CA LEU A 174 -16.28 -12.45 -13.42
C LEU A 174 -16.10 -11.19 -14.28
N ALA A 175 -15.81 -10.07 -13.63
CA ALA A 175 -15.32 -8.87 -14.30
C ALA A 175 -13.79 -8.98 -14.47
N ALA A 176 -13.36 -9.53 -15.61
CA ALA A 176 -11.95 -9.81 -15.88
C ALA A 176 -11.07 -8.54 -15.87
N GLY A 177 -11.64 -7.41 -16.26
CA GLY A 177 -10.89 -6.17 -16.46
C GLY A 177 -9.90 -6.27 -17.64
N PRO A 178 -8.92 -5.36 -17.72
CA PRO A 178 -8.00 -5.35 -18.84
C PRO A 178 -6.97 -6.48 -18.74
N ALA A 179 -6.59 -7.05 -19.88
CA ALA A 179 -5.49 -8.00 -19.97
C ALA A 179 -4.17 -7.29 -19.64
N THR A 180 -3.50 -7.72 -18.56
CA THR A 180 -2.21 -7.14 -18.14
C THR A 180 -1.17 -8.23 -17.87
N THR A 181 0.06 -8.01 -18.34
CA THR A 181 1.20 -8.88 -18.07
C THR A 181 2.16 -8.20 -17.10
N TRP A 182 2.57 -8.89 -16.03
CA TRP A 182 3.57 -8.38 -15.10
C TRP A 182 4.99 -8.57 -15.67
N LYS A 183 5.62 -7.48 -16.12
CA LYS A 183 6.97 -7.49 -16.71
C LYS A 183 8.11 -7.43 -15.67
N GLY A 184 7.85 -7.80 -14.41
CA GLY A 184 8.83 -7.67 -13.31
C GLY A 184 9.07 -6.24 -12.83
N LEU A 185 8.40 -5.24 -13.41
CA LEU A 185 8.50 -3.83 -13.08
C LEU A 185 7.34 -3.36 -12.19
N ASN A 186 7.50 -2.17 -11.62
CA ASN A 186 6.43 -1.50 -10.89
C ASN A 186 5.24 -1.19 -11.80
N LYS A 187 4.04 -1.13 -11.21
CA LYS A 187 2.79 -0.90 -11.96
C LYS A 187 2.85 0.41 -12.78
N PRO A 188 2.29 0.43 -13.99
CA PRO A 188 2.34 1.61 -14.86
C PRO A 188 1.50 2.77 -14.33
N HIS A 189 1.93 4.00 -14.58
CA HIS A 189 1.21 5.20 -14.14
C HIS A 189 0.03 5.56 -15.07
N ARG A 190 0.18 5.36 -16.39
CA ARG A 190 -0.80 5.75 -17.41
C ARG A 190 -1.21 4.63 -18.37
N SER A 191 -1.25 3.39 -17.90
CA SER A 191 -1.77 2.28 -18.68
C SER A 191 -2.53 1.31 -17.78
N ASP A 192 -3.27 0.42 -18.43
CA ASP A 192 -4.17 -0.54 -17.79
C ASP A 192 -3.47 -1.35 -16.68
N ARG A 193 -4.26 -1.69 -15.65
CA ARG A 193 -3.82 -2.42 -14.47
C ARG A 193 -4.79 -3.56 -14.20
N ARG A 194 -4.26 -4.69 -13.71
CA ARG A 194 -5.06 -5.83 -13.25
C ARG A 194 -6.12 -5.38 -12.25
N TRP A 195 -7.37 -5.71 -12.54
CA TRP A 195 -8.46 -5.55 -11.59
C TRP A 195 -8.39 -6.62 -10.49
N ALA A 196 -8.60 -6.19 -9.26
CA ALA A 196 -8.61 -7.04 -8.08
C ALA A 196 -9.34 -6.33 -6.93
N THR A 197 -9.70 -7.05 -5.88
CA THR A 197 -10.15 -6.48 -4.60
C THR A 197 -9.18 -5.40 -4.10
N ALA A 198 -7.87 -5.64 -4.25
CA ALA A 198 -6.79 -4.66 -4.09
C ALA A 198 -6.83 -3.90 -2.75
N TRP A 199 -7.11 -4.60 -1.66
CA TRP A 199 -6.95 -4.06 -0.32
C TRP A 199 -5.46 -3.81 -0.03
N SER A 200 -5.14 -2.76 0.72
CA SER A 200 -3.77 -2.51 1.16
C SER A 200 -3.39 -3.48 2.30
N PRO A 201 -2.10 -3.81 2.46
CA PRO A 201 -1.63 -4.57 3.61
C PRO A 201 -2.07 -4.00 4.97
N GLU A 202 -2.16 -2.66 5.09
CA GLU A 202 -2.69 -2.00 6.30
C GLU A 202 -4.18 -2.30 6.50
N GLN A 203 -5.00 -2.19 5.44
CA GLN A 203 -6.43 -2.51 5.50
C GLN A 203 -6.64 -3.97 5.92
N ILE A 204 -5.89 -4.90 5.33
CA ILE A 204 -5.95 -6.34 5.65
C ILE A 204 -5.56 -6.59 7.11
N SER A 205 -4.40 -6.09 7.54
CA SER A 205 -3.89 -6.25 8.91
C SER A 205 -4.88 -5.75 9.96
N ARG A 206 -5.53 -4.61 9.69
CA ARG A 206 -6.49 -4.01 10.62
C ARG A 206 -7.85 -4.70 10.57
N ARG A 207 -8.27 -5.16 9.39
CA ARG A 207 -9.54 -5.85 9.22
C ARG A 207 -9.57 -7.23 9.86
N LEU A 208 -8.44 -7.94 9.87
CA LEU A 208 -8.30 -9.24 10.53
C LEU A 208 -8.68 -9.20 12.02
N VAL A 209 -8.46 -8.08 12.71
CA VAL A 209 -8.84 -7.92 14.12
C VAL A 209 -10.36 -7.83 14.29
N ILE A 210 -11.07 -7.29 13.29
CA ILE A 210 -12.53 -7.16 13.30
C ILE A 210 -13.19 -8.48 12.87
N ASP A 211 -12.70 -9.08 11.79
CA ASP A 211 -13.28 -10.32 11.25
C ASP A 211 -13.02 -11.53 12.15
N PHE A 212 -11.93 -11.50 12.94
CA PHE A 212 -11.52 -12.59 13.83
C PHE A 212 -11.10 -12.06 15.20
N PRO A 213 -12.03 -11.53 16.02
CA PRO A 213 -11.69 -10.85 17.28
C PRO A 213 -10.96 -11.76 18.28
N ASP A 214 -11.33 -13.05 18.34
CA ASP A 214 -10.82 -14.00 19.34
C ASP A 214 -9.69 -14.90 18.83
N ASP A 215 -9.33 -14.79 17.55
CA ASP A 215 -8.31 -15.65 16.91
C ASP A 215 -6.97 -14.89 16.76
N GLU A 216 -6.06 -15.10 17.70
CA GLU A 216 -4.71 -14.51 17.67
C GLU A 216 -3.84 -15.04 16.50
N ASP A 217 -4.14 -16.24 16.01
CA ASP A 217 -3.43 -16.80 14.85
C ASP A 217 -3.73 -16.04 13.57
N MET A 218 -4.87 -15.34 13.50
CA MET A 218 -5.22 -14.44 12.39
C MET A 218 -4.54 -13.06 12.47
N ARG A 219 -3.63 -12.81 13.42
CA ARG A 219 -2.90 -11.52 13.53
C ARG A 219 -1.65 -11.48 12.66
N ILE A 220 -1.51 -10.43 11.85
CA ILE A 220 -0.25 -10.14 11.13
C ILE A 220 -0.06 -8.64 10.96
N SER A 221 1.18 -8.17 11.04
CA SER A 221 1.50 -6.77 10.75
C SER A 221 1.50 -6.53 9.24
N HIS A 222 1.05 -5.34 8.82
CA HIS A 222 1.09 -4.95 7.41
C HIS A 222 2.52 -4.92 6.84
N GLU A 223 3.53 -4.66 7.67
CA GLU A 223 4.94 -4.75 7.27
C GLU A 223 5.36 -6.20 6.96
N ALA A 224 4.85 -7.19 7.70
CA ALA A 224 5.12 -8.59 7.39
C ALA A 224 4.48 -9.03 6.06
N ILE A 225 3.29 -8.51 5.74
CA ILE A 225 2.66 -8.72 4.42
C ILE A 225 3.50 -8.05 3.32
N TYR A 226 3.97 -6.80 3.51
CA TYR A 226 4.87 -6.15 2.56
C TYR A 226 6.16 -6.94 2.34
N GLN A 227 6.78 -7.42 3.42
CA GLN A 227 8.00 -8.22 3.34
C GLN A 227 7.76 -9.55 2.60
N ALA A 228 6.59 -10.18 2.76
CA ALA A 228 6.23 -11.39 2.01
C ALA A 228 6.02 -11.13 0.51
N LEU A 229 5.55 -9.93 0.13
CA LEU A 229 5.37 -9.53 -1.28
C LEU A 229 6.69 -9.15 -1.97
N TYR A 230 7.58 -8.45 -1.25
CA TYR A 230 8.80 -7.87 -1.84
C TYR A 230 10.04 -8.76 -1.73
N ILE A 231 10.16 -9.57 -0.68
CA ILE A 231 11.35 -10.39 -0.41
C ILE A 231 11.10 -11.82 -0.90
N GLN A 232 11.64 -12.14 -2.08
CA GLN A 232 11.47 -13.46 -2.72
C GLN A 232 11.85 -14.65 -1.82
N GLY A 233 12.87 -14.48 -0.97
CA GLY A 233 13.36 -15.56 -0.10
C GLY A 233 12.53 -15.84 1.15
N ARG A 234 11.45 -15.09 1.42
CA ARG A 234 10.60 -15.36 2.59
C ARG A 234 9.56 -16.44 2.36
N GLY A 235 9.11 -16.63 1.10
CA GLY A 235 8.06 -17.57 0.73
C GLY A 235 6.72 -17.22 1.40
N ALA A 236 5.63 -17.19 0.63
CA ALA A 236 4.22 -17.15 1.10
C ALA A 236 3.31 -16.52 0.05
N LEU A 237 3.80 -15.51 -0.66
CA LEU A 237 3.02 -14.78 -1.67
C LEU A 237 3.82 -14.66 -2.96
N GLN A 238 3.13 -14.74 -4.09
CA GLN A 238 3.75 -14.51 -5.39
C GLN A 238 4.11 -13.03 -5.54
N ARG A 239 5.32 -12.74 -6.03
CA ARG A 239 5.81 -11.36 -6.21
C ARG A 239 4.93 -10.53 -7.14
N GLU A 240 4.25 -11.18 -8.09
CA GLU A 240 3.28 -10.58 -9.01
C GLU A 240 2.14 -9.84 -8.31
N LEU A 241 1.78 -10.25 -7.08
CA LEU A 241 0.70 -9.62 -6.30
C LEU A 241 1.00 -8.16 -5.93
N VAL A 242 2.26 -7.70 -6.07
CA VAL A 242 2.63 -6.28 -5.99
C VAL A 242 1.87 -5.42 -7.02
N ALA A 243 1.43 -6.02 -8.14
CA ALA A 243 0.60 -5.36 -9.14
C ALA A 243 -0.73 -4.85 -8.54
N CYS A 244 -1.32 -5.60 -7.60
CA CYS A 244 -2.61 -5.30 -6.95
C CYS A 244 -2.54 -4.18 -5.88
N LEU A 245 -1.34 -3.75 -5.46
CA LEU A 245 -1.21 -2.67 -4.46
C LEU A 245 -1.67 -1.31 -5.02
N ARG A 246 -1.99 -0.34 -4.14
CA ARG A 246 -2.36 1.02 -4.59
C ARG A 246 -1.21 1.76 -5.28
N THR A 247 0.00 1.66 -4.73
CA THR A 247 1.19 2.36 -5.23
C THR A 247 2.21 1.36 -5.77
N GLY A 248 2.87 1.70 -6.87
CA GLY A 248 3.98 0.91 -7.42
C GLY A 248 5.31 1.26 -6.75
N ARG A 249 5.29 1.82 -5.54
CA ARG A 249 6.50 2.30 -4.88
C ARG A 249 6.84 1.33 -3.77
N ALA A 250 8.06 0.81 -3.79
CA ALA A 250 8.59 -0.01 -2.71
C ALA A 250 8.80 0.81 -1.42
N LEU A 251 9.16 2.09 -1.55
CA LEU A 251 9.39 3.00 -0.43
C LEU A 251 8.44 4.19 -0.46
N ARG A 252 8.06 4.64 0.74
CA ARG A 252 7.37 5.91 0.95
C ARG A 252 8.35 7.04 0.62
N LYS A 253 7.97 7.98 -0.26
CA LYS A 253 8.78 9.21 -0.45
C LYS A 253 8.78 10.00 0.88
N PRO A 254 9.93 10.55 1.30
CA PRO A 254 9.95 11.56 2.36
C PRO A 254 8.96 12.68 2.04
N ARG A 255 8.20 13.12 3.05
CA ARG A 255 7.12 14.13 2.94
C ARG A 255 7.61 15.48 2.41
N GLU A 256 8.91 15.72 2.38
CA GLU A 256 9.53 17.00 2.03
C GLU A 256 9.23 17.47 0.59
N ARG A 257 9.09 16.55 -0.38
CA ARG A 257 8.72 16.92 -1.77
C ARG A 257 7.27 17.36 -1.95
N ALA A 258 6.42 17.22 -0.92
CA ALA A 258 5.01 17.62 -0.98
C ALA A 258 4.76 19.05 -0.45
N ARG A 259 5.79 19.72 0.12
CA ARG A 259 5.68 21.08 0.67
C ARG A 259 5.79 22.20 -0.38
N ASN A 260 6.32 21.93 -1.57
CA ASN A 260 6.47 22.93 -2.63
C ASN A 260 5.31 22.87 -3.63
N ARG A 261 4.20 23.52 -3.30
CA ARG A 261 3.27 24.08 -4.30
C ARG A 261 2.83 25.48 -3.87
N PRO A 262 2.97 26.52 -4.71
CA PRO A 262 2.45 27.84 -4.42
C PRO A 262 0.91 27.82 -4.38
N GLN A 263 0.34 28.51 -3.40
CA GLN A 263 -1.09 28.82 -3.33
C GLN A 263 -1.36 30.07 -4.17
N GLY A 264 -2.30 29.99 -5.11
CA GLY A 264 -2.73 31.12 -5.94
C GLY A 264 -3.90 31.87 -5.31
N HIS A 265 -3.88 33.20 -5.43
CA HIS A 265 -4.82 34.14 -4.81
C HIS A 265 -6.19 34.24 -5.49
N VAL A 266 -7.10 34.81 -4.70
CA VAL A 266 -8.58 34.87 -4.75
C VAL A 266 -9.10 36.03 -5.59
N THR A 267 -10.27 35.85 -6.22
CA THR A 267 -11.34 36.86 -6.31
C THR A 267 -12.71 36.17 -6.18
N ALA A 268 -13.67 36.89 -5.60
CA ALA A 268 -14.96 36.39 -5.12
C ALA A 268 -16.07 36.44 -6.20
N ASP A 269 -16.94 35.43 -6.25
CA ASP A 269 -18.34 35.55 -5.78
C ASP A 269 -19.24 34.34 -6.14
N VAL A 270 -20.30 34.21 -5.32
CA VAL A 270 -21.31 33.15 -5.12
C VAL A 270 -20.76 31.89 -4.44
N VAL A 271 -21.27 31.50 -3.27
CA VAL A 271 -20.50 30.82 -2.21
C VAL A 271 -21.16 29.54 -1.70
N LEU A 272 -20.35 28.50 -1.39
CA LEU A 272 -20.71 27.29 -0.61
C LEU A 272 -21.32 27.57 0.79
N ALA A 273 -21.46 28.84 1.18
CA ALA A 273 -21.87 29.29 2.52
C ALA A 273 -23.35 29.00 2.87
N GLU A 274 -24.20 28.68 1.89
CA GLU A 274 -25.63 28.41 2.11
C GLU A 274 -25.92 26.94 2.46
N ARG A 275 -24.88 26.11 2.63
CA ARG A 275 -25.05 24.70 2.98
C ARG A 275 -25.44 24.54 4.45
N PRO A 276 -26.35 23.60 4.79
CA PRO A 276 -26.64 23.28 6.19
C PRO A 276 -25.37 22.87 6.94
N ALA A 277 -25.19 23.33 8.18
CA ALA A 277 -24.02 23.02 9.02
C ALA A 277 -23.81 21.51 9.24
N GLU A 278 -24.92 20.75 9.27
CA GLU A 278 -24.98 19.28 9.34
C GLU A 278 -24.22 18.56 8.22
N ALA A 279 -23.92 19.28 7.15
CA ALA A 279 -23.26 18.71 5.99
C ALA A 279 -21.72 18.81 6.10
N GLU A 280 -21.21 19.71 6.94
CA GLU A 280 -19.78 19.89 7.24
C GLU A 280 -19.25 18.86 8.24
N ASP A 281 -20.03 18.53 9.27
CA ASP A 281 -19.65 17.58 10.34
C ASP A 281 -19.59 16.12 9.85
N ARG A 282 -20.18 15.82 8.69
CA ARG A 282 -20.25 14.48 8.08
C ARG A 282 -20.97 13.45 8.96
N ALA A 283 -21.75 13.89 9.93
CA ALA A 283 -22.50 13.06 10.85
C ALA A 283 -23.84 12.63 10.25
N VAL A 284 -24.46 13.49 9.43
CA VAL A 284 -25.77 13.22 8.82
C VAL A 284 -25.64 12.48 7.49
N PRO A 285 -26.22 11.28 7.35
CA PRO A 285 -26.24 10.55 6.08
C PRO A 285 -27.03 11.27 4.99
N GLY A 286 -26.60 11.07 3.75
CA GLY A 286 -27.34 11.47 2.56
C GLY A 286 -26.87 12.77 1.92
N HIS A 287 -25.74 13.30 2.36
CA HIS A 287 -25.01 14.35 1.66
C HIS A 287 -23.93 13.72 0.78
N TRP A 288 -23.96 14.03 -0.51
CA TRP A 288 -23.08 13.43 -1.51
C TRP A 288 -22.09 14.43 -2.09
N GLU A 289 -20.88 13.98 -2.38
CA GLU A 289 -19.88 14.72 -3.16
C GLU A 289 -19.72 14.07 -4.52
N GLY A 290 -19.89 14.84 -5.58
CA GLY A 290 -19.80 14.37 -6.93
C GLY A 290 -18.64 14.99 -7.71
N ASP A 291 -18.03 14.22 -8.61
CA ASP A 291 -16.88 14.60 -9.44
C ASP A 291 -16.87 13.80 -10.73
N LEU A 292 -16.12 14.27 -11.73
CA LEU A 292 -16.02 13.62 -13.03
C LEU A 292 -14.60 13.10 -13.29
N MET A 293 -14.47 11.78 -13.44
CA MET A 293 -13.21 11.17 -13.87
C MET A 293 -13.11 11.19 -15.40
N ILE A 294 -12.27 12.07 -15.93
CA ILE A 294 -11.99 12.14 -17.37
C ILE A 294 -10.93 11.09 -17.78
N GLY A 295 -11.15 10.49 -18.95
CA GLY A 295 -10.28 9.57 -19.67
C GLY A 295 -9.81 10.12 -21.02
N LEU A 296 -9.20 9.25 -21.84
CA LEU A 296 -8.87 9.57 -23.24
C LEU A 296 -10.13 9.66 -24.10
N ASN A 297 -9.99 10.26 -25.29
CA ASN A 297 -11.04 10.30 -26.30
C ASN A 297 -12.38 10.82 -25.76
N ARG A 298 -12.32 11.85 -24.89
CA ARG A 298 -13.48 12.47 -24.24
C ARG A 298 -14.40 11.42 -23.58
N SER A 299 -13.84 10.36 -23.00
CA SER A 299 -14.59 9.44 -22.14
C SER A 299 -14.61 9.94 -20.71
N ALA A 300 -15.66 9.62 -19.96
CA ALA A 300 -15.81 10.01 -18.58
C ALA A 300 -16.56 8.95 -17.76
N ILE A 301 -16.35 8.96 -16.45
CA ILE A 301 -17.16 8.24 -15.47
C ILE A 301 -17.50 9.24 -14.36
N GLY A 302 -18.78 9.42 -14.06
CA GLY A 302 -19.20 10.23 -12.91
C GLY A 302 -18.97 9.46 -11.62
N THR A 303 -18.57 10.17 -10.56
CA THR A 303 -18.23 9.58 -9.26
C THR A 303 -18.96 10.34 -8.18
N VAL A 304 -19.80 9.64 -7.41
CA VAL A 304 -20.61 10.24 -6.36
C VAL A 304 -20.34 9.51 -5.05
N VAL A 305 -19.98 10.24 -4.00
CA VAL A 305 -19.52 9.65 -2.73
C VAL A 305 -20.32 10.22 -1.56
N GLU A 306 -20.97 9.35 -0.81
CA GLU A 306 -21.73 9.71 0.38
C GLU A 306 -20.78 10.14 1.51
N ARG A 307 -21.03 11.30 2.14
CA ARG A 307 -20.09 11.95 3.05
C ARG A 307 -19.99 11.31 4.42
N THR A 308 -20.88 10.42 4.84
CA THR A 308 -20.77 9.75 6.14
C THR A 308 -20.11 8.37 5.97
N SER A 309 -20.77 7.47 5.26
CA SER A 309 -20.38 6.10 4.94
C SER A 309 -19.21 5.98 3.95
N ARG A 310 -18.92 7.02 3.15
CA ARG A 310 -17.98 6.97 2.02
C ARG A 310 -18.42 6.01 0.91
N TYR A 311 -19.70 5.62 0.90
CA TYR A 311 -20.23 4.75 -0.13
C TYR A 311 -20.14 5.46 -1.48
N THR A 312 -19.53 4.79 -2.44
CA THR A 312 -19.24 5.34 -3.76
C THR A 312 -20.21 4.76 -4.77
N LEU A 313 -20.76 5.62 -5.61
CA LEU A 313 -21.53 5.28 -6.80
C LEU A 313 -20.75 5.71 -8.05
N LEU A 314 -20.73 4.85 -9.06
CA LEU A 314 -20.16 5.12 -10.37
C LEU A 314 -21.28 5.35 -11.37
N VAL A 315 -21.32 6.54 -11.95
CA VAL A 315 -22.26 6.94 -12.99
C VAL A 315 -21.66 6.56 -14.34
N HIS A 316 -22.28 5.61 -15.02
CA HIS A 316 -21.88 5.17 -16.35
C HIS A 316 -22.30 6.20 -17.40
N LEU A 317 -21.33 6.68 -18.19
CA LEU A 317 -21.53 7.72 -19.21
C LEU A 317 -21.08 7.16 -20.57
N PRO A 318 -21.89 6.30 -21.22
CA PRO A 318 -21.55 5.73 -22.51
C PRO A 318 -21.55 6.79 -23.59
N ARG A 319 -20.82 6.52 -24.68
CA ARG A 319 -20.89 7.35 -25.89
C ARG A 319 -22.28 7.23 -26.49
N LEU A 320 -22.77 8.35 -27.00
CA LEU A 320 -24.03 8.37 -27.75
C LEU A 320 -23.77 7.98 -29.21
N GLU A 321 -24.83 7.56 -29.87
CA GLU A 321 -24.81 7.23 -31.30
C GLU A 321 -24.27 8.43 -32.11
N GLY A 322 -23.48 8.14 -33.15
CA GLY A 322 -22.84 9.16 -33.97
C GLY A 322 -21.49 9.69 -33.46
N TYR A 323 -21.03 9.27 -32.28
CA TYR A 323 -19.72 9.70 -31.78
C TYR A 323 -18.56 9.21 -32.66
N GLY A 324 -17.76 10.13 -33.18
CA GLY A 324 -16.61 9.84 -34.04
C GLY A 324 -16.97 9.63 -35.52
N THR A 325 -18.26 9.52 -35.86
CA THR A 325 -18.75 9.50 -37.25
C THR A 325 -19.35 10.85 -37.65
N VAL A 326 -20.09 11.49 -36.75
CA VAL A 326 -20.67 12.83 -36.96
C VAL A 326 -19.66 13.90 -36.54
N PRO A 327 -19.32 14.87 -37.41
CA PRO A 327 -18.46 15.99 -37.04
C PRO A 327 -19.05 16.79 -35.86
N PRO A 328 -18.23 17.23 -34.88
CA PRO A 328 -18.72 18.02 -33.76
C PRO A 328 -19.31 19.34 -34.24
N VAL A 329 -20.57 19.61 -33.90
CA VAL A 329 -21.22 20.91 -34.16
C VAL A 329 -21.13 21.77 -32.89
N LYS A 330 -20.81 23.06 -33.04
CA LYS A 330 -20.81 24.03 -31.92
C LYS A 330 -22.24 24.11 -31.35
N ASN A 331 -22.38 23.91 -30.03
CA ASN A 331 -23.67 23.79 -29.34
C ASN A 331 -24.56 22.62 -29.78
N GLY A 332 -24.00 21.66 -30.54
CA GLY A 332 -24.68 20.41 -30.86
C GLY A 332 -24.70 19.42 -29.68
N PRO A 333 -25.38 18.27 -29.83
CA PRO A 333 -25.45 17.25 -28.80
C PRO A 333 -24.05 16.76 -28.42
N ALA A 334 -23.80 16.64 -27.13
CA ALA A 334 -22.51 16.17 -26.62
C ALA A 334 -22.42 14.64 -26.72
N LEU A 335 -22.10 14.14 -27.91
CA LEU A 335 -22.07 12.70 -28.21
C LEU A 335 -21.01 11.91 -27.41
N GLY A 336 -20.09 12.60 -26.73
CA GLY A 336 -19.08 11.98 -25.86
C GLY A 336 -19.62 11.38 -24.56
N GLY A 337 -20.92 11.52 -24.28
CA GLY A 337 -21.59 10.83 -23.16
C GLY A 337 -21.67 11.60 -21.84
N TYR A 338 -20.93 12.71 -21.69
CA TYR A 338 -20.89 13.51 -20.44
C TYR A 338 -21.34 14.96 -20.61
N GLY A 339 -22.10 15.28 -21.66
CA GLY A 339 -22.77 16.58 -21.74
C GLY A 339 -23.82 16.75 -20.65
N ALA A 340 -24.28 18.00 -20.46
CA ALA A 340 -25.19 18.34 -19.37
C ALA A 340 -26.45 17.45 -19.29
N ILE A 341 -27.08 17.14 -20.43
CA ILE A 341 -28.29 16.31 -20.48
C ILE A 341 -27.96 14.85 -20.15
N ALA A 342 -27.01 14.24 -20.86
CA ALA A 342 -26.61 12.86 -20.64
C ALA A 342 -26.09 12.62 -19.21
N MET A 343 -25.35 13.58 -18.65
CA MET A 343 -24.90 13.56 -17.26
C MET A 343 -26.08 13.64 -16.30
N LYS A 344 -27.04 14.55 -16.52
CA LYS A 344 -28.26 14.68 -15.70
C LYS A 344 -29.04 13.37 -15.68
N ASP A 345 -29.34 12.80 -16.85
CA ASP A 345 -30.15 11.57 -16.96
C ASP A 345 -29.45 10.38 -16.29
N ALA A 346 -28.15 10.19 -16.55
CA ALA A 346 -27.38 9.11 -15.95
C ALA A 346 -27.22 9.28 -14.42
N LEU A 347 -27.02 10.51 -13.96
CA LEU A 347 -26.92 10.83 -12.54
C LEU A 347 -28.26 10.61 -11.83
N THR A 348 -29.37 11.07 -12.41
CA THR A 348 -30.73 10.81 -11.90
C THR A 348 -30.95 9.31 -11.77
N ALA A 349 -30.74 8.55 -12.85
CA ALA A 349 -30.93 7.09 -12.84
C ALA A 349 -30.05 6.37 -11.80
N THR A 350 -28.83 6.87 -11.56
CA THR A 350 -27.94 6.30 -10.54
C THR A 350 -28.38 6.67 -9.12
N MET A 351 -28.74 7.93 -8.89
CA MET A 351 -29.09 8.42 -7.56
C MET A 351 -30.41 7.85 -7.07
N THR A 352 -31.40 7.68 -7.95
CA THR A 352 -32.71 7.11 -7.60
C THR A 352 -32.66 5.61 -7.27
N THR A 353 -31.50 4.95 -7.42
CA THR A 353 -31.30 3.61 -6.84
C THR A 353 -31.18 3.61 -5.31
N MET A 354 -30.92 4.79 -4.72
CA MET A 354 -30.87 4.97 -3.28
C MET A 354 -32.23 5.44 -2.73
N PRO A 355 -32.58 5.08 -1.48
CA PRO A 355 -33.77 5.61 -0.84
C PRO A 355 -33.73 7.14 -0.72
N SER A 356 -34.89 7.78 -0.87
CA SER A 356 -35.03 9.24 -0.85
C SER A 356 -34.49 9.90 0.43
N GLU A 357 -34.55 9.18 1.55
CA GLU A 357 -34.09 9.59 2.87
C GLU A 357 -32.56 9.74 2.95
N LEU A 358 -31.84 9.10 2.02
CA LEU A 358 -30.40 9.20 1.84
C LEU A 358 -30.03 10.14 0.68
N LEU A 359 -30.96 10.92 0.13
CA LEU A 359 -30.74 11.82 -1.00
C LEU A 359 -31.01 13.28 -0.62
N ARG A 360 -30.26 13.81 0.36
CA ARG A 360 -30.46 15.18 0.89
C ARG A 360 -29.85 16.25 0.01
N SER A 361 -28.58 16.10 -0.35
CA SER A 361 -27.89 17.09 -1.19
C SER A 361 -26.75 16.50 -2.00
N LEU A 362 -26.40 17.17 -3.09
CA LEU A 362 -25.24 16.86 -3.91
C LEU A 362 -24.33 18.09 -4.05
N THR A 363 -23.06 17.94 -3.73
CA THR A 363 -22.04 18.96 -3.95
C THR A 363 -21.19 18.61 -5.17
N TRP A 364 -21.08 19.50 -6.16
CA TRP A 364 -20.31 19.30 -7.39
C TRP A 364 -19.29 20.42 -7.67
N ASP A 365 -18.36 20.20 -8.59
CA ASP A 365 -17.49 21.27 -9.13
C ASP A 365 -18.27 22.16 -10.13
N ARG A 366 -17.81 23.38 -10.41
CA ARG A 366 -18.42 24.30 -11.39
C ARG A 366 -18.13 23.91 -12.85
N GLY A 367 -18.24 22.62 -13.14
CA GLY A 367 -18.14 22.06 -14.48
C GLY A 367 -19.38 22.36 -15.32
N LYS A 368 -19.21 22.48 -16.64
CA LYS A 368 -20.33 22.64 -17.58
C LYS A 368 -21.22 21.41 -17.65
N GLU A 369 -20.71 20.27 -17.16
CA GLU A 369 -21.38 18.98 -17.14
C GLU A 369 -22.59 18.93 -16.23
N LEU A 370 -22.71 19.85 -15.26
CA LEU A 370 -23.89 19.97 -14.39
C LEU A 370 -24.71 21.23 -14.67
N SER A 371 -24.64 21.81 -15.88
CA SER A 371 -25.44 23.00 -16.20
C SER A 371 -26.95 22.74 -16.15
N ALA A 372 -27.39 21.48 -16.27
CA ALA A 372 -28.79 21.05 -16.11
C ALA A 372 -29.19 20.72 -14.66
N HIS A 373 -28.43 21.17 -13.65
CA HIS A 373 -28.68 20.89 -12.23
C HIS A 373 -30.05 21.36 -11.71
N ALA A 374 -30.61 22.43 -12.27
CA ALA A 374 -31.95 22.89 -11.91
C ALA A 374 -33.00 21.82 -12.24
N GLN A 375 -32.93 21.23 -13.45
CA GLN A 375 -33.81 20.13 -13.82
C GLN A 375 -33.54 18.87 -12.99
N PHE A 376 -32.27 18.56 -12.70
CA PHE A 376 -31.93 17.46 -11.80
C PHE A 376 -32.58 17.61 -10.41
N THR A 377 -32.56 18.82 -9.86
CA THR A 377 -33.16 19.13 -8.55
C THR A 377 -34.68 18.95 -8.61
N ILE A 378 -35.32 19.39 -9.69
CA ILE A 378 -36.76 19.19 -9.91
C ILE A 378 -37.11 17.70 -10.02
N ASP A 379 -36.33 16.94 -10.80
CA ASP A 379 -36.60 15.52 -11.08
C ASP A 379 -36.38 14.61 -9.85
N THR A 380 -35.47 14.99 -8.95
CA THR A 380 -35.02 14.11 -7.85
C THR A 380 -35.31 14.65 -6.45
N GLY A 381 -35.62 15.95 -6.31
CA GLY A 381 -35.71 16.64 -5.02
C GLY A 381 -34.35 16.92 -4.36
N ILE A 382 -33.23 16.54 -5.00
CA ILE A 382 -31.89 16.67 -4.41
C ILE A 382 -31.36 18.09 -4.60
N ALA A 383 -31.12 18.81 -3.50
CA ALA A 383 -30.50 20.12 -3.54
C ALA A 383 -29.05 20.04 -4.04
N VAL A 384 -28.73 20.79 -5.10
CA VAL A 384 -27.37 20.85 -5.68
C VAL A 384 -26.63 22.09 -5.22
N TYR A 385 -25.41 21.89 -4.72
CA TYR A 385 -24.48 22.93 -4.31
C TYR A 385 -23.19 22.86 -5.13
N PHE A 386 -22.57 24.00 -5.41
CA PHE A 386 -21.31 24.06 -6.13
C PHE A 386 -20.16 24.45 -5.22
N ALA A 387 -19.03 23.74 -5.35
CA ALA A 387 -17.80 24.09 -4.66
C ALA A 387 -17.30 25.48 -5.09
N ASP A 388 -16.60 26.14 -4.17
CA ASP A 388 -15.97 27.42 -4.47
C ASP A 388 -14.79 27.21 -5.43
N PRO A 389 -14.55 28.13 -6.38
CA PRO A 389 -13.40 28.05 -7.26
C PRO A 389 -12.11 27.95 -6.44
N HIS A 390 -11.19 27.09 -6.88
CA HIS A 390 -9.89 26.87 -6.22
C HIS A 390 -9.97 26.34 -4.78
N SER A 391 -11.12 25.78 -4.36
CA SER A 391 -11.32 25.19 -3.03
C SER A 391 -11.49 23.66 -3.06
N PRO A 392 -10.53 22.88 -3.62
CA PRO A 392 -10.67 21.44 -3.78
C PRO A 392 -10.80 20.69 -2.44
N TRP A 393 -10.37 21.29 -1.33
CA TRP A 393 -10.50 20.71 0.01
C TRP A 393 -11.96 20.53 0.45
N GLN A 394 -12.88 21.33 -0.08
CA GLN A 394 -14.33 21.21 0.17
C GLN A 394 -14.90 19.87 -0.35
N ARG A 395 -14.18 19.19 -1.26
CA ARG A 395 -14.49 17.86 -1.80
C ARG A 395 -13.39 16.83 -1.52
N GLY A 396 -12.71 16.95 -0.39
CA GLY A 396 -11.59 16.08 -0.04
C GLY A 396 -11.93 14.58 0.01
N THR A 397 -13.22 14.21 0.16
CA THR A 397 -13.64 12.81 0.11
C THR A 397 -13.53 12.27 -1.30
N ASN A 398 -14.09 12.99 -2.27
CA ASN A 398 -14.10 12.53 -3.66
C ASN A 398 -12.70 12.49 -4.26
N GLU A 399 -11.81 13.45 -3.95
CA GLU A 399 -10.42 13.40 -4.42
C GLU A 399 -9.69 12.11 -3.98
N ASN A 400 -9.85 11.71 -2.72
CA ASN A 400 -9.24 10.47 -2.22
C ASN A 400 -9.87 9.23 -2.86
N THR A 401 -11.19 9.20 -3.03
CA THR A 401 -11.91 8.11 -3.71
C THR A 401 -11.49 7.99 -5.17
N ASN A 402 -11.40 9.10 -5.90
CA ASN A 402 -10.90 9.13 -7.27
C ASN A 402 -9.45 8.63 -7.33
N GLY A 403 -8.62 9.01 -6.36
CA GLY A 403 -7.27 8.46 -6.20
C GLY A 403 -7.23 6.93 -6.01
N LEU A 404 -8.28 6.32 -5.47
CA LEU A 404 -8.42 4.86 -5.37
C LEU A 404 -8.97 4.24 -6.64
N LEU A 405 -9.96 4.87 -7.28
CA LEU A 405 -10.54 4.45 -8.55
C LEU A 405 -9.52 4.44 -9.68
N ARG A 406 -8.48 5.29 -9.62
CA ARG A 406 -7.33 5.24 -10.55
C ARG A 406 -6.50 3.94 -10.48
N GLN A 407 -6.81 3.01 -9.57
CA GLN A 407 -6.31 1.63 -9.64
C GLN A 407 -7.00 0.81 -10.74
N TYR A 408 -8.28 1.07 -10.99
CA TYR A 408 -9.11 0.41 -12.00
C TYR A 408 -9.19 1.20 -13.30
N PHE A 409 -9.18 2.54 -13.18
CA PHE A 409 -9.33 3.51 -14.27
C PHE A 409 -8.10 4.45 -14.36
N PRO A 410 -6.89 3.97 -14.68
CA PRO A 410 -5.68 4.79 -14.73
C PRO A 410 -5.83 6.00 -15.65
N LYS A 411 -5.12 7.10 -15.34
CA LYS A 411 -5.09 8.28 -16.23
C LYS A 411 -4.51 7.90 -17.58
N GLY A 412 -5.02 8.45 -18.67
CA GLY A 412 -4.54 8.11 -20.02
C GLY A 412 -5.06 6.76 -20.54
N THR A 413 -6.22 6.32 -20.05
CA THR A 413 -6.96 5.18 -20.61
C THR A 413 -8.33 5.65 -21.11
N ASP A 414 -8.90 4.97 -22.09
CA ASP A 414 -10.27 5.21 -22.55
C ASP A 414 -11.26 4.52 -21.59
N LEU A 415 -12.16 5.29 -21.02
CA LEU A 415 -13.12 4.83 -20.01
C LEU A 415 -14.40 4.27 -20.62
N SER A 416 -14.72 4.61 -21.88
CA SER A 416 -15.93 4.11 -22.54
C SER A 416 -15.84 2.64 -22.94
N ARG A 417 -14.69 1.99 -22.71
CA ARG A 417 -14.46 0.57 -22.97
C ARG A 417 -15.17 -0.33 -21.95
N TRP A 418 -15.60 0.23 -20.82
CA TRP A 418 -16.15 -0.53 -19.72
C TRP A 418 -17.68 -0.40 -19.69
N PRO A 419 -18.42 -1.51 -19.76
CA PRO A 419 -19.86 -1.48 -19.66
C PRO A 419 -20.33 -1.27 -18.21
N ALA A 420 -21.62 -0.99 -18.02
CA ALA A 420 -22.18 -0.62 -16.71
C ALA A 420 -21.96 -1.71 -15.64
N GLU A 421 -22.09 -2.98 -16.00
CA GLU A 421 -21.91 -4.13 -15.12
C GLU A 421 -20.48 -4.27 -14.58
N ASP A 422 -19.47 -3.89 -15.39
CA ASP A 422 -18.08 -3.85 -14.97
C ASP A 422 -17.82 -2.69 -13.99
N LEU A 423 -18.47 -1.54 -14.21
CA LEU A 423 -18.44 -0.41 -13.27
C LEU A 423 -19.06 -0.82 -11.93
N LEU A 424 -20.17 -1.54 -11.92
CA LEU A 424 -20.80 -2.05 -10.70
C LEU A 424 -19.88 -3.04 -9.95
N ALA A 425 -19.14 -3.89 -10.68
CA ALA A 425 -18.14 -4.77 -10.07
C ALA A 425 -17.02 -3.97 -9.38
N VAL A 426 -16.53 -2.90 -10.02
CA VAL A 426 -15.52 -2.00 -9.44
C VAL A 426 -16.09 -1.21 -8.25
N GLN A 427 -17.34 -0.77 -8.33
CA GLN A 427 -18.06 -0.09 -7.26
C GLN A 427 -18.14 -0.97 -6.01
N ALA A 428 -18.60 -2.22 -6.15
CA ALA A 428 -18.65 -3.21 -5.07
C ALA A 428 -17.25 -3.48 -4.48
N ALA A 429 -16.22 -3.55 -5.33
CA ALA A 429 -14.85 -3.74 -4.88
C ALA A 429 -14.31 -2.53 -4.09
N ILE A 430 -14.71 -1.29 -4.40
CA ILE A 430 -14.31 -0.12 -3.62
C ILE A 430 -15.11 -0.01 -2.32
N ASN A 431 -16.40 -0.33 -2.35
CA ASN A 431 -17.30 -0.23 -1.19
C ASN A 431 -17.10 -1.36 -0.19
N SER A 432 -16.45 -2.45 -0.59
CA SER A 432 -15.98 -3.51 0.32
C SER A 432 -14.59 -3.23 0.91
N ARG A 433 -13.89 -2.14 0.54
CA ARG A 433 -12.56 -1.84 1.12
C ARG A 433 -12.68 -1.13 2.48
N PRO A 434 -12.06 -1.66 3.55
CA PRO A 434 -12.00 -1.03 4.87
C PRO A 434 -11.47 0.41 4.81
N ARG A 435 -12.09 1.33 5.54
CA ARG A 435 -11.62 2.71 5.63
C ARG A 435 -11.17 3.03 7.05
N LYS A 436 -9.98 3.60 7.20
CA LYS A 436 -9.47 4.05 8.51
C LYS A 436 -10.40 5.05 9.19
N VAL A 437 -11.02 5.95 8.42
CA VAL A 437 -11.98 6.95 8.94
C VAL A 437 -13.26 6.32 9.48
N LEU A 438 -13.58 5.09 9.07
CA LEU A 438 -14.76 4.33 9.53
C LEU A 438 -14.35 3.27 10.56
N GLY A 439 -13.24 3.45 11.26
CA GLY A 439 -12.74 2.45 12.20
C GLY A 439 -12.40 1.10 11.55
N TRP A 440 -12.01 1.09 10.27
CA TRP A 440 -11.75 -0.10 9.45
C TRP A 440 -12.99 -0.93 9.08
N ARG A 441 -14.18 -0.38 9.25
CA ARG A 441 -15.40 -0.85 8.59
C ARG A 441 -15.39 -0.47 7.11
N THR A 442 -16.16 -1.20 6.31
CA THR A 442 -16.31 -0.94 4.88
C THR A 442 -17.43 0.07 4.63
N PRO A 443 -17.37 0.87 3.56
CA PRO A 443 -18.47 1.74 3.18
C PRO A 443 -19.81 1.01 3.04
N ALA A 444 -19.79 -0.21 2.49
CA ALA A 444 -20.98 -1.03 2.34
C ALA A 444 -21.63 -1.40 3.69
N GLU A 445 -20.83 -1.76 4.69
CA GLU A 445 -21.34 -2.07 6.04
C GLU A 445 -21.94 -0.85 6.73
N VAL A 446 -21.32 0.33 6.56
CA VAL A 446 -21.85 1.56 7.16
C VAL A 446 -23.14 1.98 6.49
N LEU A 447 -23.22 1.86 5.16
CA LEU A 447 -24.47 2.13 4.44
C LEU A 447 -25.58 1.14 4.82
N ASP A 448 -25.28 -0.15 4.92
CA ASP A 448 -26.26 -1.18 5.33
C ASP A 448 -26.84 -0.89 6.73
N GLU A 449 -26.02 -0.45 7.68
CA GLU A 449 -26.51 -0.01 8.99
C GLU A 449 -27.42 1.22 8.92
N GLN A 450 -27.08 2.21 8.07
CA GLN A 450 -27.93 3.38 7.85
C GLN A 450 -29.28 2.97 7.26
N LEU A 451 -29.29 2.07 6.26
CA LEU A 451 -30.51 1.54 5.64
C LEU A 451 -31.39 0.79 6.65
N ARG A 452 -30.79 -0.07 7.49
CA ARG A 452 -31.53 -0.77 8.56
C ARG A 452 -32.09 0.19 9.60
N SER A 453 -31.37 1.26 9.92
CA SER A 453 -31.85 2.29 10.86
C SER A 453 -33.08 3.02 10.31
N LEU A 454 -33.09 3.35 9.02
CA LEU A 454 -34.24 3.97 8.36
C LEU A 454 -35.47 3.06 8.37
N GLN A 455 -35.29 1.77 8.07
CA GLN A 455 -36.38 0.79 8.11
C GLN A 455 -37.01 0.69 9.52
N ARG A 456 -36.19 0.69 10.57
CA ARG A 456 -36.69 0.65 11.96
C ARG A 456 -37.47 1.90 12.35
N ALA A 457 -37.01 3.08 11.92
CA ALA A 457 -37.71 4.34 12.19
C ALA A 457 -39.07 4.40 11.48
N GLY A 458 -39.20 3.82 10.28
CA GLY A 458 -40.47 3.76 9.54
C GLY A 458 -41.49 2.76 10.07
N VAL A 459 -41.08 1.74 10.83
CA VAL A 459 -41.98 0.73 11.42
C VAL A 459 -42.56 1.19 12.77
N ALA A 460 -41.87 2.08 13.49
CA ALA A 460 -42.28 2.55 14.81
C ALA A 460 -43.43 3.59 14.80
N SER A 461 -43.94 4.00 13.64
CA SER A 461 -45.01 5.00 13.49
C SER A 461 -46.42 4.41 13.33
N THR A 462 -46.63 3.14 13.67
CA THR A 462 -47.97 2.51 13.75
C THR A 462 -48.26 2.06 15.17
N GLY A 463 -48.69 3.01 16.01
CA GLY A 463 -49.10 2.78 17.40
C GLY A 463 -50.17 3.78 17.81
#